data_AF-A0A7C2NLC4-F1
#
_entry.id   AF-A0A7C2NLC4-F1
#
_cell.length_a   1.000
_cell.length_b   1.000
_cell.length_c   1.000
_cell.angle_alpha   90.00
_cell.angle_beta   90.00
_cell.angle_gamma   90.00
#
_symmetry.space_group_name_H-M   'P 1'
#
loop_
_entity.id
_entity.type
_entity.pdbx_description
1 polymer ?
#
loop_
_entity_poly.entity_id
_entity_poly.type
_entity_poly.pdbx_seq_one_letter_code
_entity_poly.pdbx_strand_id
1 'polypeptide(L)'
;MTALVPEIIELTDRVEAAIESGDWPLAQAIESERRRLLERLASAPDAGDLRATFTVLEARNHRLVGLVEHQKRRVLREAAVARSAQAGAAAYAELGAAERGASRGG
;
A
#
# COMPACT_ATOMS: atom_id res chain seq x y z
N MET A 1 -2.81 28.97 11.83
CA MET A 1 -2.15 28.17 10.78
C MET A 1 -1.42 26.95 11.32
N THR A 2 -0.73 27.06 12.46
CA THR A 2 -0.24 25.92 13.28
C THR A 2 -1.32 24.89 13.65
N ALA A 3 -2.61 25.27 13.63
CA ALA A 3 -3.74 24.38 13.87
C ALA A 3 -3.88 23.24 12.85
N LEU A 4 -3.32 23.36 11.63
CA LEU A 4 -3.36 22.27 10.63
C LEU A 4 -2.36 21.15 10.94
N VAL A 5 -1.29 21.45 11.68
CA VAL A 5 -0.18 20.51 11.92
C VAL A 5 -0.64 19.28 12.71
N PRO A 6 -1.38 19.39 13.83
CA PRO A 6 -1.91 18.23 14.54
C PRO A 6 -2.78 17.32 13.65
N GLU A 7 -3.62 17.92 12.81
CA GLU A 7 -4.50 17.17 11.91
C GLU A 7 -3.70 16.44 10.82
N ILE A 8 -2.68 17.07 10.24
CA ILE A 8 -1.77 16.42 9.28
C ILE A 8 -1.04 15.24 9.95
N ILE A 9 -0.60 15.40 11.21
CA ILE A 9 0.05 14.34 11.98
C ILE A 9 -0.90 13.17 12.20
N GLU A 10 -2.13 13.43 12.65
CA GLU A 10 -3.16 12.39 12.84
C GLU A 10 -3.47 11.66 11.53
N LEU A 11 -3.68 12.39 10.44
CA LEU A 11 -3.90 11.79 9.11
C LEU A 11 -2.70 10.95 8.68
N THR A 12 -1.47 11.37 9.00
CA THR A 12 -0.26 10.58 8.71
C THR A 12 -0.28 9.24 9.45
N ASP A 13 -0.62 9.25 10.74
CA ASP A 13 -0.70 8.02 11.55
C ASP A 13 -1.82 7.08 11.03
N ARG A 14 -2.94 7.65 10.58
CA ARG A 14 -4.05 6.88 10.01
C ARG A 14 -3.72 6.30 8.63
N VAL A 15 -2.96 7.01 7.80
CA VAL A 15 -2.44 6.48 6.53
C VAL A 15 -1.48 5.32 6.79
N GLU A 16 -0.58 5.45 7.77
CA GLU A 16 0.34 4.38 8.19
C GLU A 16 -0.44 3.12 8.57
N ALA A 17 -1.43 3.24 9.46
CA ALA A 17 -2.25 2.12 9.90
C ALA A 17 -3.03 1.44 8.74
N ALA A 18 -3.56 2.23 7.79
CA ALA A 18 -4.28 1.69 6.63
C ALA A 18 -3.33 0.96 5.65
N ILE A 19 -2.11 1.44 5.47
CA ILE A 19 -1.09 0.75 4.66
C ILE A 19 -0.67 -0.56 5.33
N GLU A 20 -0.48 -0.56 6.64
CA GLU A 20 -0.10 -1.76 7.40
C GLU A 20 -1.17 -2.85 7.35
N SER A 21 -2.45 -2.46 7.44
CA SER A 21 -3.58 -3.39 7.32
C SER A 21 -3.85 -3.84 5.88
N GLY A 22 -3.27 -3.15 4.89
CA GLY A 22 -3.50 -3.41 3.46
C GLY A 22 -4.81 -2.85 2.92
N ASP A 23 -5.49 -1.96 3.67
CA ASP A 23 -6.68 -1.25 3.22
C ASP A 23 -6.30 -0.07 2.30
N TRP A 24 -5.96 -0.40 1.06
CA TRP A 24 -5.53 0.57 0.05
C TRP A 24 -6.59 1.62 -0.29
N PRO A 25 -7.89 1.28 -0.42
CA PRO A 25 -8.93 2.29 -0.63
C PRO A 25 -8.97 3.32 0.51
N LEU A 26 -8.92 2.87 1.76
CA LEU A 26 -8.89 3.75 2.92
C LEU A 26 -7.61 4.61 2.95
N ALA A 27 -6.44 3.99 2.74
CA ALA A 27 -5.17 4.70 2.69
C ALA A 27 -5.20 5.83 1.64
N GLN A 28 -5.73 5.56 0.45
CA GLN A 28 -5.86 6.57 -0.62
C GLN A 28 -6.82 7.70 -0.25
N ALA A 29 -7.96 7.39 0.39
CA ALA A 29 -8.93 8.40 0.81
C ALA A 29 -8.32 9.35 1.84
N ILE A 30 -7.64 8.82 2.86
CA ILE A 30 -7.00 9.60 3.92
C ILE A 30 -5.81 10.41 3.36
N GLU A 31 -4.98 9.80 2.51
CA GLU A 31 -3.83 10.48 1.89
C GLU A 31 -4.27 11.65 1.01
N SER A 32 -5.41 11.54 0.32
CA SER A 32 -5.94 12.64 -0.49
C SER A 32 -6.30 13.85 0.38
N GLU A 33 -6.84 13.62 1.58
CA GLU A 33 -7.13 14.70 2.52
C GLU A 33 -5.86 15.25 3.17
N ARG A 34 -4.92 14.38 3.58
CA ARG A 34 -3.62 14.80 4.10
C ARG A 34 -2.88 15.70 3.12
N ARG A 35 -2.90 15.35 1.83
CA ARG A 35 -2.28 16.14 0.76
C ARG A 35 -2.89 17.54 0.65
N ARG A 36 -4.22 17.66 0.69
CA ARG A 36 -4.91 18.96 0.65
C ARG A 36 -4.48 19.84 1.82
N LEU A 37 -4.34 19.29 3.03
CA LEU A 37 -3.89 20.05 4.19
C LEU A 37 -2.42 20.48 4.07
N LEU A 38 -1.55 19.62 3.53
CA LEU A 38 -0.16 19.96 3.23
C LEU A 38 -0.04 21.08 2.19
N GLU A 39 -0.83 21.03 1.11
CA GLU A 39 -0.88 22.06 0.07
C GLU A 39 -1.35 23.41 0.66
N ARG A 40 -2.38 23.37 1.52
CA ARG A 40 -2.85 24.55 2.26
C ARG A 40 -1.80 25.12 3.19
N LEU A 41 -1.06 24.26 3.89
CA LEU A 41 0.03 24.67 4.78
C LEU A 41 1.18 25.32 3.99
N ALA A 42 1.54 24.75 2.84
CA ALA A 42 2.61 25.25 1.98
C ALA A 42 2.27 26.57 1.28
N SER A 43 0.99 26.80 0.97
CA SER A 43 0.53 28.02 0.26
C SER A 43 0.25 29.20 1.21
N ALA A 44 0.46 29.03 2.51
CA ALA A 44 0.03 30.00 3.50
C ALA A 44 1.06 31.14 3.66
N PRO A 45 0.64 32.42 3.58
CA PRO A 45 1.55 33.57 3.46
C PRO A 45 2.34 33.93 4.73
N ASP A 46 1.98 33.40 5.91
CA ASP A 46 2.67 33.69 7.18
C ASP A 46 2.77 32.44 8.07
N ALA A 47 3.53 31.45 7.62
CA ALA A 47 3.68 30.16 8.29
C ALA A 47 4.39 30.24 9.66
N GLY A 48 5.10 31.34 9.95
CA GLY A 48 6.11 31.35 10.99
C GLY A 48 7.25 30.37 10.68
N ASP A 49 8.12 30.10 11.65
CA ASP A 49 9.17 29.08 11.51
C ASP A 49 8.60 27.68 11.75
N LEU A 50 8.23 27.00 10.66
CA LEU A 50 7.77 25.60 10.67
C LEU A 50 8.85 24.60 10.27
N ARG A 51 10.13 25.00 10.24
CA ARG A 51 11.20 24.15 9.72
C ARG A 51 11.29 22.80 10.44
N ALA A 52 11.20 22.82 11.77
CA ALA A 52 11.18 21.60 12.58
C ALA A 52 9.98 20.70 12.25
N THR A 53 8.81 21.29 12.05
CA THR A 53 7.60 20.56 11.65
C THR A 53 7.76 19.92 10.27
N PHE A 54 8.30 20.64 9.28
CA PHE A 54 8.54 20.08 7.96
C PHE A 54 9.55 18.94 8.00
N THR A 55 10.62 19.04 8.79
CA THR A 55 11.58 17.93 8.99
C THR A 55 10.89 16.68 9.54
N VAL A 56 9.97 16.83 10.51
CA VAL A 56 9.20 15.69 11.05
C VAL A 56 8.26 15.10 9.99
N LEU A 57 7.55 15.94 9.24
CA LEU A 57 6.63 15.50 8.19
C LEU A 57 7.35 14.80 7.04
N GLU A 58 8.53 15.29 6.65
CA GLU A 58 9.39 14.68 5.64
C GLU A 58 9.88 13.30 6.08
N ALA A 59 10.38 13.18 7.30
CA ALA A 59 10.82 11.90 7.86
C ALA A 59 9.67 10.87 7.88
N ARG A 60 8.47 11.30 8.29
CA ARG A 60 7.27 10.45 8.26
C ARG A 60 6.86 10.07 6.84
N ASN A 61 6.96 10.99 5.88
CA ASN A 61 6.67 10.70 4.49
C ASN A 61 7.62 9.63 3.90
N HIS A 62 8.92 9.72 4.21
CA HIS A 62 9.87 8.67 3.83
C HIS A 62 9.53 7.30 4.42
N ARG A 63 9.06 7.27 5.67
CA ARG A 63 8.58 6.03 6.29
C ARG A 63 7.38 5.45 5.54
N LEU A 64 6.37 6.28 5.22
CA LEU A 64 5.20 5.84 4.45
C LEU A 64 5.59 5.24 3.10
N VAL A 65 6.50 5.89 2.37
CA VAL A 65 7.03 5.37 1.10
C VAL A 65 7.69 4.01 1.30
N GLY A 66 8.50 3.86 2.36
CA GLY A 66 9.12 2.59 2.72
C GLY A 66 8.10 1.47 3.00
N LEU A 67 7.00 1.79 3.70
CA LEU A 67 5.91 0.87 4.00
C LEU A 67 5.16 0.44 2.74
N VAL A 68 4.78 1.38 1.87
CA VAL A 68 4.12 1.07 0.58
C VAL A 68 5.00 0.15 -0.26
N GLU A 69 6.29 0.44 -0.37
CA GLU A 69 7.23 -0.40 -1.13
C GLU A 69 7.42 -1.78 -0.51
N HIS A 70 7.45 -1.88 0.83
CA HIS A 70 7.46 -3.17 1.52
C HIS A 70 6.21 -4.00 1.19
N GLN A 71 5.03 -3.38 1.29
CA GLN A 71 3.75 -4.01 1.02
C GLN A 71 3.61 -4.45 -0.44
N LYS A 72 4.01 -3.60 -1.38
CA LYS A 72 4.08 -3.93 -2.81
C LYS A 72 4.92 -5.17 -3.05
N ARG A 73 6.12 -5.25 -2.46
CA ARG A 73 6.98 -6.44 -2.56
C ARG A 73 6.32 -7.68 -1.96
N ARG A 74 5.60 -7.54 -0.85
CA ARG A 74 4.84 -8.63 -0.22
C ARG A 74 3.76 -9.17 -1.17
N VAL A 75 2.90 -8.30 -1.68
CA VAL A 75 1.80 -8.67 -2.59
C VAL A 75 2.34 -9.32 -3.87
N LEU A 76 3.43 -8.80 -4.44
CA LEU A 76 4.04 -9.40 -5.63
C LEU A 76 4.56 -10.82 -5.38
N ARG A 77 5.13 -11.09 -4.21
CA ARG A 77 5.56 -12.44 -3.82
C ARG A 77 4.37 -13.38 -3.66
N GLU A 78 3.33 -12.94 -2.97
CA GLU A 78 2.11 -13.71 -2.78
C GLU A 78 1.44 -14.05 -4.12
N ALA A 79 1.36 -13.08 -5.03
CA ALA A 79 0.83 -13.28 -6.36
C ALA A 79 1.68 -14.28 -7.19
N ALA A 80 3.01 -14.26 -7.03
CA ALA A 80 3.89 -15.22 -7.70
C ALA A 80 3.68 -16.66 -7.19
N VAL A 81 3.51 -16.83 -5.88
CA VAL A 81 3.18 -18.12 -5.26
C VAL A 81 1.82 -18.62 -5.75
N ALA A 82 0.80 -17.76 -5.76
CA ALA A 82 -0.54 -18.12 -6.23
C ALA A 82 -0.54 -18.57 -7.70
N ARG A 83 0.16 -17.84 -8.58
CA ARG A 83 0.30 -18.24 -10.00
C ARG A 83 1.00 -19.59 -10.15
N SER A 84 2.04 -19.83 -9.37
CA SER A 84 2.78 -21.10 -9.41
C SER A 84 1.91 -22.27 -8.96
N ALA A 85 1.10 -22.08 -7.90
CA ALA A 85 0.15 -23.06 -7.42
C ALA A 85 -0.94 -23.37 -8.47
N GLN A 86 -1.47 -22.34 -9.13
CA GLN A 86 -2.45 -22.50 -10.22
C GLN A 86 -1.87 -23.28 -11.40
N ALA A 87 -0.64 -22.96 -11.82
CA ALA A 87 0.04 -23.67 -12.89
C ALA A 87 0.28 -25.15 -12.55
N GLY A 88 0.71 -25.43 -11.32
CA GLY A 88 0.86 -26.81 -10.83
C GLY A 88 -0.46 -27.58 -10.82
N ALA A 89 -1.54 -26.96 -10.31
CA ALA A 89 -2.87 -27.58 -10.28
C ALA A 89 -3.40 -27.89 -11.69
N ALA A 90 -3.18 -26.99 -12.66
CA ALA A 90 -3.55 -27.21 -14.05
C ALA A 90 -2.78 -28.41 -14.65
N ALA A 91 -1.46 -28.48 -14.43
CA ALA A 91 -0.65 -29.59 -14.92
C ALA A 91 -1.09 -30.95 -14.36
N TYR A 92 -1.42 -31.02 -13.07
CA TYR A 92 -1.97 -32.24 -12.47
C TYR A 92 -3.34 -32.63 -13.05
N ALA A 93 -4.20 -31.65 -13.33
CA ALA A 93 -5.50 -31.90 -13.94
C ALA A 93 -5.37 -32.49 -15.35
N GLU A 94 -4.42 -31.98 -16.15
CA GLU A 94 -4.10 -32.48 -17.49
C GLU A 94 -3.55 -33.90 -17.46
N LEU A 95 -2.59 -34.19 -16.58
CA LEU A 95 -2.04 -35.54 -16.39
C LEU A 95 -3.13 -36.55 -16.02
N GLY A 96 -3.97 -36.23 -15.03
CA GLY A 96 -5.07 -37.10 -14.63
C GLY A 96 -6.12 -37.28 -15.74
N ALA A 97 -6.32 -36.29 -16.61
CA ALA A 97 -7.23 -36.42 -17.75
C ALA A 97 -6.66 -37.37 -18.83
N ALA A 98 -5.36 -37.30 -19.09
CA ALA A 98 -4.67 -38.20 -20.03
C ALA A 98 -4.73 -39.67 -19.59
N GLU A 99 -4.50 -39.95 -18.29
CA GLU A 99 -4.55 -41.30 -17.72
C GLU A 99 -5.97 -41.93 -17.79
N ARG A 100 -7.02 -41.11 -17.61
CA ARG A 100 -8.42 -41.54 -17.73
C ARG A 100 -8.85 -41.80 -19.17
N GLY A 101 -8.29 -41.07 -20.14
CA GLY A 101 -8.53 -41.29 -21.56
C GLY A 101 -7.89 -42.59 -22.06
N ALA A 102 -6.66 -42.88 -21.62
CA ALA A 102 -5.94 -44.10 -21.97
C ALA A 102 -6.63 -45.37 -21.44
N SER A 103 -7.22 -45.33 -20.25
CA SER A 103 -7.91 -46.48 -19.65
C SER A 103 -9.27 -46.83 -20.27
N ARG A 104 -9.80 -46.04 -21.22
CA ARG A 104 -11.09 -46.29 -21.89
C ARG A 104 -10.97 -46.73 -23.35
N GLY A 105 -9.75 -46.81 -23.89
CA GLY A 105 -9.49 -47.06 -25.32
C GLY A 105 -8.79 -48.38 -25.65
N GLY A 106 -8.63 -49.30 -24.68
CA GLY A 106 -8.08 -50.66 -24.88
C GLY A 106 -9.14 -51.72 -24.65
#